data_AF-A0A916YW53-F1
#
_entry.id   AF-A0A916YW53-F1
#
_cell.length_a   1.000
_cell.length_b   1.000
_cell.length_c   1.000
_cell.angle_alpha   90.00
_cell.angle_beta   90.00
_cell.angle_gamma   90.00
#
_symmetry.space_group_name_H-M   'P 1'
#
loop_
_entity.id
_entity.type
_entity.pdbx_description
1 polymer ?
#
loop_
_entity_poly.entity_id
_entity_poly.type
_entity_poly.pdbx_seq_one_letter_code
_entity_poly.pdbx_strand_id
1 'polypeptide(L)' 'MLSKTPHNYPQVLDRKSAAKYLGLSPNTLAVWACTKKYNLRYIKVGRAVRYRLLDLEKFIEERLSS' A
#
# COMPACT_ATOMS: atom_id res chain seq x y z
N MET A 1 10.34 18.63 -19.35
CA MET A 1 10.20 19.38 -18.09
C MET A 1 9.39 18.55 -17.09
N LEU A 2 10.05 17.99 -16.08
CA LEU A 2 9.51 17.63 -14.76
C LEU A 2 10.70 17.15 -13.93
N SER A 3 11.17 18.04 -13.07
CA SER A 3 12.27 17.84 -12.13
C SER A 3 11.99 16.65 -11.21
N LYS A 4 12.68 15.52 -11.42
CA LYS A 4 12.83 14.51 -10.38
C LYS A 4 13.79 15.04 -9.32
N THR A 5 13.31 15.89 -8.42
CA THR A 5 14.01 16.14 -7.15
C THR A 5 14.20 14.80 -6.44
N PRO A 6 15.42 14.45 -5.98
CA PRO A 6 15.67 13.25 -5.20
C PRO A 6 15.14 13.45 -3.78
N HIS A 7 13.82 13.46 -3.64
CA HIS A 7 13.20 13.37 -2.34
C HIS A 7 13.30 11.92 -1.86
N ASN A 8 14.23 11.67 -0.93
CA ASN A 8 14.42 10.39 -0.23
C ASN A 8 13.24 10.03 0.70
N TYR A 9 12.03 10.47 0.36
CA TYR A 9 10.84 10.15 1.13
C TYR A 9 10.35 8.75 0.73
N PRO A 10 10.00 7.90 1.71
CA PRO A 10 9.43 6.61 1.42
C PRO A 10 8.17 6.79 0.56
N GLN A 11 8.15 6.13 -0.59
CA GLN A 11 7.02 6.22 -1.52
C GLN A 11 5.79 5.59 -0.86
N VAL A 12 4.83 6.44 -0.50
CA VAL A 12 3.57 6.02 0.12
C VAL A 12 2.42 6.22 -0.86
N LEU A 13 1.63 5.17 -1.04
CA LEU A 13 0.45 5.14 -1.88
C LEU A 13 -0.80 5.32 -1.04
N ASP A 14 -1.78 6.04 -1.57
CA ASP A 14 -3.14 6.01 -1.05
C ASP A 14 -3.81 4.67 -1.37
N ARG A 15 -4.95 4.40 -0.72
CA ARG A 15 -5.67 3.12 -0.87
C ARG A 15 -6.04 2.80 -2.32
N LYS A 16 -6.40 3.80 -3.15
CA LYS A 16 -6.77 3.53 -4.55
C LYS A 16 -5.54 3.12 -5.35
N SER A 17 -4.45 3.84 -5.18
CA SER A 17 -3.17 3.54 -5.84
C SER A 17 -2.60 2.19 -5.40
N ALA A 18 -2.65 1.87 -4.11
CA ALA A 18 -2.21 0.58 -3.57
C ALA A 18 -3.10 -0.59 -4.07
N ALA A 19 -4.41 -0.39 -4.14
CA ALA A 19 -5.33 -1.38 -4.67
C ALA A 19 -5.05 -1.67 -6.15
N LYS A 20 -4.85 -0.61 -6.95
CA LYS A 20 -4.46 -0.75 -8.37
C LYS A 20 -3.13 -1.49 -8.51
N TYR A 21 -2.16 -1.18 -7.66
CA TYR A 21 -0.86 -1.86 -7.66
C TYR A 21 -0.98 -3.36 -7.39
N LEU A 22 -1.82 -3.75 -6.43
CA LEU A 22 -2.09 -5.16 -6.10
C LEU A 22 -3.09 -5.86 -7.04
N GLY A 23 -3.70 -5.15 -8.00
CA GLY A 23 -4.77 -5.70 -8.84
C GLY A 23 -6.08 -5.97 -8.08
N LEU A 24 -6.33 -5.28 -6.97
CA LEU A 24 -7.51 -5.44 -6.10
C LEU A 24 -8.45 -4.24 -6.20
N SER A 25 -9.66 -4.39 -5.67
CA SER A 25 -10.55 -3.24 -5.47
C SER A 25 -10.12 -2.41 -4.24
N PRO A 26 -10.28 -1.07 -4.27
CA PRO A 26 -10.05 -0.25 -3.08
C PRO A 26 -10.92 -0.66 -1.89
N ASN A 27 -12.11 -1.19 -2.14
CA ASN A 27 -13.01 -1.69 -1.11
C ASN A 27 -12.44 -2.93 -0.41
N THR A 28 -11.82 -3.85 -1.16
CA THR A 28 -11.13 -5.02 -0.61
C THR A 28 -10.04 -4.60 0.37
N LEU A 29 -9.20 -3.61 0.00
CA LEU A 29 -8.17 -3.09 0.92
C LEU A 29 -8.76 -2.36 2.13
N ALA A 30 -9.91 -1.70 1.99
CA ALA A 30 -10.60 -1.09 3.12
C ALA A 30 -11.10 -2.16 4.11
N VAL A 31 -11.72 -3.24 3.59
CA VAL A 31 -12.15 -4.38 4.40
C VAL A 31 -10.96 -5.03 5.10
N TRP A 32 -9.84 -5.26 4.41
CA TRP A 32 -8.64 -5.84 5.03
C TRP A 32 -8.08 -4.97 6.15
N ALA A 33 -8.01 -3.64 5.95
CA ALA A 33 -7.56 -2.72 6.99
C ALA A 33 -8.50 -2.71 8.22
N CYS A 34 -9.83 -2.83 8.01
CA CYS A 34 -10.80 -2.86 9.11
C CYS A 34 -10.82 -4.21 9.85
N THR A 35 -10.79 -5.32 9.09
CA THR A 35 -10.86 -6.68 9.64
C THR A 35 -9.51 -7.16 10.16
N LYS A 36 -8.43 -6.42 9.89
CA LYS A 36 -7.03 -6.84 10.12
C LYS A 36 -6.75 -8.20 9.47
N LYS A 37 -7.47 -8.51 8.39
CA LYS A 37 -7.29 -9.73 7.62
C LYS A 37 -6.01 -9.54 6.79
N TYR A 38 -5.06 -10.44 7.02
CA TYR A 38 -3.68 -10.39 6.50
C TYR A 38 -2.76 -9.37 7.18
N ASN A 39 -1.48 -9.69 7.25
CA ASN A 39 -0.45 -8.87 7.90
C ASN A 39 0.05 -7.70 7.01
N LEU A 40 -0.84 -7.13 6.19
CA LEU A 40 -0.48 -6.03 5.30
C LEU A 40 -0.35 -4.73 6.10
N ARG A 41 0.87 -4.21 6.20
CA ARG A 41 1.17 -2.99 6.96
C ARG A 41 0.56 -1.77 6.27
N TYR A 42 -0.04 -0.89 7.07
CA TYR A 42 -0.57 0.38 6.62
C TYR A 42 -0.26 1.49 7.62
N ILE A 43 -0.17 2.72 7.12
CA ILE A 43 0.01 3.93 7.91
C ILE A 43 -1.33 4.65 7.98
N LYS A 44 -1.83 4.89 9.19
CA LYS A 44 -3.03 5.68 9.42
C LYS A 44 -2.64 7.13 9.73
N VAL A 45 -3.15 8.07 8.94
CA VAL A 45 -2.96 9.52 9.11
C VAL A 45 -4.35 10.16 9.20
N GLY A 46 -4.85 10.33 10.43
CA GLY A 46 -6.22 10.75 10.68
C GLY A 46 -7.25 9.78 10.05
N ARG A 47 -8.09 10.30 9.14
CA ARG A 47 -9.04 9.50 8.35
C ARG A 47 -8.42 8.79 7.14
N ALA A 48 -7.21 9.20 6.75
CA ALA A 48 -6.54 8.64 5.58
C ALA A 48 -5.73 7.39 5.96
N VAL A 49 -5.69 6.43 5.06
CA VAL A 49 -4.81 5.25 5.15
C VAL A 49 -3.88 5.26 3.95
N ARG A 50 -2.60 5.05 4.22
CA ARG A 50 -1.51 5.00 3.23
C ARG A 50 -0.77 3.68 3.35
N TYR A 51 -0.16 3.24 2.26
CA TYR A 51 0.60 2.00 2.17
C TYR A 51 1.98 2.33 1.65
N ARG A 52 3.04 1.83 2.28
CA ARG A 52 4.40 1.98 1.72
C ARG A 52 4.52 1.02 0.55
N LEU A 53 5.17 1.46 -0.54
CA LEU A 53 5.42 0.59 -1.68
C LEU A 53 6.19 -0.67 -1.24
N LEU A 54 7.24 -0.50 -0.43
CA LEU A 54 8.04 -1.61 0.12
C LEU A 54 7.22 -2.64 0.90
N ASP A 55 6.17 -2.22 1.62
CA ASP A 55 5.31 -3.15 2.36
C ASP A 55 4.37 -3.91 1.43
N LEU A 56 3.93 -3.27 0.33
CA LEU A 56 3.13 -3.92 -0.71
C LEU A 56 3.96 -4.95 -1.49
N GLU A 57 5.20 -4.61 -1.83
CA GLU A 57 6.13 -5.54 -2.51
C GLU A 57 6.42 -6.76 -1.65
N LYS A 58 6.79 -6.57 -0.38
CA LYS A 58 6.99 -7.69 0.56
C LYS A 58 5.76 -8.58 0.67
N PHE A 59 4.57 -8.00 0.71
CA PHE A 59 3.33 -8.77 0.74
C PHE A 59 3.13 -9.64 -0.51
N ILE A 60 3.55 -9.16 -1.69
CA ILE A 60 3.52 -9.95 -2.92
C ILE A 60 4.57 -11.06 -2.85
N GLU A 61 5.80 -10.74 -2.43
CA GLU A 61 6.90 -11.72 -2.30
C GLU A 61 6.54 -12.86 -1.33
N GLU A 62 5.96 -12.53 -0.17
CA GLU A 62 5.46 -13.52 0.80
C GLU A 62 4.42 -14.47 0.21
N ARG A 63 3.68 -14.04 -0.83
CA ARG A 63 2.67 -14.86 -1.51
C ARG A 63 3.20 -15.62 -2.71
N LEU A 64 4.28 -15.15 -3.32
CA LEU A 64 4.94 -15.82 -4.43
C LEU A 64 5.83 -16.98 -3.94
N SER A 65 6.39 -16.86 -2.73
CA SER A 65 7.27 -17.88 -2.14
C SER A 65 6.53 -19.05 -1.45
N SER A 66 5.23 -19.20 -1.66
CA SER A 66 4.38 -20.22 -1.01
C SER A 66 3.80 -21.23 -1.99
#